data_AF-A0AAE0KZ35-F1
#
_entry.id   AF-A0AAE0KZ35-F1
#
_cell.length_a   1.000
_cell.length_b   1.000
_cell.length_c   1.000
_cell.angle_alpha   90.00
_cell.angle_beta   90.00
_cell.angle_gamma   90.00
#
_symmetry.space_group_name_H-M   'P 1'
#
loop_
_entity.id
_entity.type
_entity.pdbx_description
1 polymer ?
#
loop_
_entity_poly.entity_id
_entity_poly.type
_entity_poly.pdbx_seq_one_letter_code
_entity_poly.pdbx_strand_id
1 'polypeptide(L)'
;MDPLRHLSDNGVVVTIWYRAPELLLGAKHYTRAVDLWAAGCIFGELMTLKPLFQGQEDKKSSVAFQYDQLDKIFSALGAPTAQHWPSLVHLPHWQANRSNIQSLIYPRNIKDWAIASGLHNTHTSAGALDLLMGLLEYDPDRRLSAAQALTHPYFTEDVDGFGHNSLTPLKCADGKPIYPPRHVTTTPTKPNLMSGAPSAMGGNSKRSFAEALGDQHGP
;
A
#
# COMPACT_ATOMS: atom_id res chain seq x y z
N MET A 1 22.01 2.93 -34.84
CA MET A 1 21.93 2.96 -33.37
C MET A 1 20.95 4.05 -33.02
N ASP A 2 19.80 3.70 -32.44
CA ASP A 2 18.92 4.73 -31.86
C ASP A 2 19.62 5.39 -30.67
N PRO A 3 19.43 6.71 -30.44
CA PRO A 3 19.83 7.33 -29.19
C PRO A 3 19.02 6.75 -28.03
N LEU A 4 19.68 6.54 -26.89
CA LEU A 4 19.02 6.07 -25.68
C LEU A 4 17.95 7.10 -25.25
N ARG A 5 16.68 6.67 -25.26
CA ARG A 5 15.54 7.53 -24.87
C ARG A 5 15.72 8.02 -23.44
N HIS A 6 15.34 9.28 -23.21
CA HIS A 6 15.49 9.89 -21.90
C HIS A 6 14.49 9.25 -20.93
N LEU A 7 14.87 9.00 -19.68
CA LEU A 7 14.03 8.25 -18.73
C LEU A 7 12.67 8.96 -18.46
N SER A 8 12.59 10.26 -18.75
CA SER A 8 11.37 11.08 -18.71
C SER A 8 10.34 10.80 -19.82
N ASP A 9 10.72 10.19 -20.95
CA ASP A 9 9.77 9.89 -22.05
C ASP A 9 8.74 8.84 -21.62
N ASN A 10 9.13 7.92 -20.74
CA ASN A 10 8.25 6.95 -20.10
C ASN A 10 7.57 7.58 -18.86
N GLY A 11 6.91 8.73 -19.08
CA GLY A 11 6.39 9.67 -18.07
C GLY A 11 6.13 9.05 -16.69
N VAL A 12 7.04 9.35 -15.75
CA VAL A 12 7.24 8.57 -14.52
C VAL A 12 5.96 8.49 -13.69
N VAL A 13 5.30 7.32 -13.73
CA VAL A 13 4.10 7.03 -12.94
C VAL A 13 4.53 6.84 -11.47
N VAL A 14 4.55 7.93 -10.73
CA VAL A 14 4.78 7.92 -9.28
C VAL A 14 3.47 7.60 -8.58
N THR A 15 3.44 6.58 -7.72
CA THR A 15 2.24 6.27 -6.92
C THR A 15 1.98 7.36 -5.88
N ILE A 16 1.05 8.27 -6.18
CA ILE A 16 0.74 9.45 -5.36
C ILE A 16 -0.01 9.14 -4.05
N TRP A 17 -0.48 7.91 -3.87
CA TRP A 17 -1.36 7.47 -2.77
C TRP A 17 -0.80 7.67 -1.36
N TYR A 18 0.53 7.68 -1.24
CA TYR A 18 1.26 7.84 0.03
C TYR A 18 1.74 9.28 0.27
N ARG A 19 1.41 10.23 -0.61
CA ARG A 19 1.89 11.62 -0.52
C ARG A 19 1.11 12.41 0.55
N ALA A 20 1.84 13.06 1.45
CA ALA A 20 1.29 13.85 2.54
C ALA A 20 0.53 15.11 2.06
N PRO A 21 -0.53 15.54 2.78
CA PRO A 21 -1.42 16.64 2.35
C PRO A 21 -0.68 17.98 2.26
N GLU A 22 0.34 18.22 3.07
CA GLU A 22 1.15 19.44 2.99
C GLU A 22 1.87 19.56 1.64
N LEU A 23 2.38 18.45 1.08
CA LEU A 23 3.04 18.43 -0.23
C LEU A 23 2.03 18.59 -1.36
N LEU A 24 0.87 17.94 -1.26
CA LEU A 24 -0.24 18.09 -2.21
C LEU A 24 -0.77 19.53 -2.27
N LEU A 25 -0.68 20.27 -1.14
CA LEU A 25 -1.08 21.67 -1.04
C LEU A 25 0.06 22.67 -1.32
N GLY A 26 1.26 22.19 -1.69
CA GLY A 26 2.37 23.01 -2.20
C GLY A 26 3.41 23.46 -1.17
N ALA A 27 3.55 22.74 -0.04
CA ALA A 27 4.68 22.94 0.88
C ALA A 27 6.02 22.65 0.17
N LYS A 28 6.99 23.55 0.34
CA LYS A 28 8.31 23.48 -0.33
C LYS A 28 9.38 22.71 0.45
N HIS A 29 9.08 22.33 1.68
CA HIS A 29 10.04 21.70 2.60
C HIS A 29 9.59 20.28 2.93
N TYR A 30 10.42 19.31 2.56
CA TYR A 30 10.26 17.94 3.05
C TYR A 30 10.65 17.90 4.53
N THR A 31 9.77 17.35 5.36
CA THR A 31 10.00 17.14 6.79
C THR A 31 9.81 15.65 7.11
N ARG A 32 10.35 15.21 8.26
CA ARG A 32 10.18 13.83 8.74
C ARG A 32 8.70 13.43 8.89
N ALA A 33 7.79 14.40 9.07
CA ALA A 33 6.35 14.14 9.18
C ALA A 33 5.77 13.57 7.87
N VAL A 34 6.36 13.87 6.71
CA VAL A 34 5.96 13.28 5.42
C VAL A 34 6.15 11.77 5.42
N ASP A 35 7.28 11.29 5.96
CA ASP A 35 7.60 9.87 6.07
C ASP A 35 6.62 9.15 7.02
N LEU A 36 6.23 9.81 8.11
CA LEU A 36 5.25 9.26 9.07
C LEU A 36 3.82 9.24 8.52
N TRP A 37 3.44 10.19 7.65
CA TRP A 37 2.18 10.09 6.90
C TRP A 37 2.17 8.88 5.96
N ALA A 38 3.26 8.69 5.20
CA ALA A 38 3.40 7.54 4.31
C ALA A 38 3.38 6.21 5.10
N ALA A 39 4.01 6.16 6.28
CA ALA A 39 3.93 5.03 7.20
C ALA A 39 2.50 4.80 7.72
N GLY A 40 1.73 5.85 8.02
CA GLY A 40 0.30 5.77 8.35
C GLY A 40 -0.52 5.17 7.20
N CYS A 41 -0.32 5.64 5.97
CA CYS A 41 -0.98 5.07 4.79
C CYS A 41 -0.69 3.57 4.63
N ILE A 42 0.58 3.15 4.79
CA ILE A 42 0.99 1.74 4.72
C ILE A 42 0.38 0.94 5.88
N PHE A 43 0.33 1.49 7.10
CA PHE A 43 -0.21 0.81 8.27
C PHE A 43 -1.71 0.52 8.13
N GLY A 44 -2.51 1.48 7.67
CA GLY A 44 -3.92 1.23 7.36
C GLY A 44 -4.15 0.36 6.11
N GLU A 45 -3.25 0.39 5.14
CA GLU A 45 -3.26 -0.54 4.00
C GLU A 45 -3.01 -1.99 4.46
N LEU A 46 -2.13 -2.22 5.43
CA LEU A 46 -1.93 -3.54 6.04
C LEU A 46 -3.16 -4.04 6.82
N MET A 47 -3.94 -3.15 7.46
CA MET A 47 -5.20 -3.51 8.13
C MET A 47 -6.32 -3.92 7.16
N THR A 48 -6.37 -3.27 5.99
CA THR A 48 -7.50 -3.36 5.04
C THR A 48 -7.20 -4.18 3.79
N LEU A 49 -5.92 -4.53 3.59
CA LEU A 49 -5.35 -5.12 2.37
C LEU A 49 -5.59 -4.29 1.10
N LYS A 50 -5.76 -2.97 1.25
CA LYS A 50 -6.07 -2.01 0.18
C LYS A 50 -5.43 -0.64 0.47
N PRO A 51 -4.82 0.05 -0.52
CA PRO A 51 -4.31 1.40 -0.29
C PRO A 51 -5.44 2.36 0.11
N LEU A 52 -5.23 3.14 1.19
CA LEU A 52 -6.28 3.98 1.78
C LEU A 52 -6.78 5.09 0.85
N PHE A 53 -5.85 5.73 0.11
CA PHE A 53 -6.12 6.96 -0.64
C PHE A 53 -5.74 6.79 -2.12
N GLN A 54 -6.53 6.02 -2.87
CA GLN A 54 -6.27 5.68 -4.28
C GLN A 54 -6.62 6.82 -5.26
N GLY A 55 -5.96 7.97 -5.12
CA GLY A 55 -6.11 9.10 -6.03
C GLY A 55 -5.56 8.81 -7.43
N GLN A 56 -6.18 9.44 -8.43
CA GLN A 56 -5.75 9.39 -9.82
C GLN A 56 -4.90 10.61 -10.18
N GLU A 57 -3.89 10.40 -11.03
CA GLU A 57 -3.05 11.47 -11.55
C GLU A 57 -3.63 12.03 -12.86
N ASP A 58 -3.90 13.34 -12.91
CA ASP A 58 -4.31 13.99 -14.17
C ASP A 58 -3.11 14.23 -15.09
N LYS A 59 -2.90 13.29 -16.00
CA LYS A 59 -1.83 13.30 -17.01
C LYS A 59 -2.00 14.37 -18.11
N LYS A 60 -3.06 15.18 -18.07
CA LYS A 60 -3.35 16.23 -19.08
C LYS A 60 -2.91 17.62 -18.65
N SER A 61 -2.65 17.84 -17.34
CA SER A 61 -2.26 19.13 -16.80
C SER A 61 -0.75 19.24 -16.60
N SER A 62 -0.13 20.30 -17.12
CA SER A 62 1.23 20.70 -16.75
C SER A 62 1.31 21.34 -15.36
N VAL A 63 0.17 21.67 -14.75
CA VAL A 63 0.05 22.17 -13.39
C VAL A 63 -0.24 20.99 -12.46
N ALA A 64 0.78 20.54 -11.73
CA ALA A 64 0.80 19.30 -10.95
C ALA A 64 -0.02 19.33 -9.63
N PHE A 65 -1.18 19.99 -9.62
CA PHE A 65 -2.07 20.02 -8.46
C PHE A 65 -2.95 18.77 -8.43
N GLN A 66 -2.60 17.83 -7.55
CA GLN A 66 -3.18 16.48 -7.48
C GLN A 66 -4.50 16.46 -6.70
N TYR A 67 -5.53 17.10 -7.27
CA TYR A 67 -6.82 17.32 -6.61
C TYR A 67 -7.54 16.02 -6.20
N ASP A 68 -7.60 15.02 -7.08
CA ASP A 68 -8.29 13.76 -6.78
C ASP A 68 -7.68 13.02 -5.57
N GLN A 69 -6.36 13.12 -5.39
CA GLN A 69 -5.65 12.56 -4.22
C GLN A 69 -6.05 13.29 -2.92
N LEU A 70 -6.16 14.62 -2.95
CA LEU A 70 -6.68 15.39 -1.80
C LEU A 70 -8.15 15.04 -1.52
N ASP A 71 -8.97 14.89 -2.57
CA ASP A 71 -10.36 14.50 -2.44
C ASP A 71 -10.54 13.11 -1.80
N LYS A 72 -9.67 12.13 -2.11
CA LYS A 72 -9.67 10.82 -1.41
C LYS A 72 -9.32 10.97 0.08
N ILE A 73 -8.33 11.79 0.40
CA ILE A 73 -7.91 12.04 1.79
C ILE A 73 -9.04 12.74 2.58
N PHE A 74 -9.66 13.79 2.01
CA PHE A 74 -10.75 14.52 2.64
C PHE A 74 -12.05 13.68 2.74
N SER A 75 -12.32 12.80 1.77
CA SER A 75 -13.43 11.84 1.83
C SER A 75 -13.29 10.78 2.92
N ALA A 76 -12.05 10.52 3.37
CA ALA A 76 -11.74 9.52 4.39
C ALA A 76 -11.67 10.11 5.81
N LEU A 77 -10.90 11.18 5.98
CA LEU A 77 -10.60 11.78 7.29
C LEU A 77 -11.49 13.00 7.62
N GLY A 78 -12.31 13.46 6.67
CA GLY A 78 -12.97 14.76 6.70
C GLY A 78 -12.03 15.89 6.27
N ALA A 79 -12.57 17.02 5.79
CA ALA A 79 -11.73 18.16 5.41
C ALA A 79 -11.04 18.81 6.62
N PRO A 80 -9.76 19.24 6.49
CA PRO A 80 -9.03 19.89 7.57
C PRO A 80 -9.65 21.24 7.93
N THR A 81 -9.52 21.61 9.21
CA THR A 81 -10.02 22.88 9.76
C THR A 81 -8.87 23.70 10.33
N ALA A 82 -8.96 25.02 10.28
CA ALA A 82 -7.91 25.94 10.77
C ALA A 82 -7.63 25.84 12.29
N GLN A 83 -8.51 25.18 13.06
CA GLN A 83 -8.28 24.83 14.47
C GLN A 83 -7.36 23.62 14.64
N HIS A 84 -7.42 22.66 13.71
CA HIS A 84 -6.61 21.45 13.76
C HIS A 84 -5.27 21.68 13.06
N TRP A 85 -5.30 22.36 11.91
CA TRP A 85 -4.13 22.71 11.12
C TRP A 85 -4.09 24.23 10.82
N PRO A 86 -3.49 25.06 11.70
CA PRO A 86 -3.46 26.51 11.52
C PRO A 86 -2.58 26.94 10.34
N SER A 87 -1.45 26.25 10.11
CA SER A 87 -0.48 26.60 9.05
C SER A 87 -1.02 26.39 7.62
N LEU A 88 -2.11 25.64 7.46
CA LEU A 88 -2.87 25.42 6.23
C LEU A 88 -3.14 26.71 5.43
N VAL A 89 -3.45 27.82 6.09
CA VAL A 89 -3.78 29.09 5.42
C VAL A 89 -2.62 29.71 4.65
N HIS A 90 -1.39 29.26 4.87
CA HIS A 90 -0.18 29.71 4.18
C HIS A 90 0.22 28.82 2.97
N LEU A 91 -0.47 27.71 2.74
CA LEU A 91 -0.11 26.77 1.67
C LEU A 91 -0.60 27.27 0.29
N PRO A 92 0.27 27.31 -0.75
CA PRO A 92 -0.05 27.95 -2.03
C PRO A 92 -1.30 27.39 -2.73
N HIS A 93 -1.46 26.07 -2.80
CA HIS A 93 -2.61 25.48 -3.48
C HIS A 93 -3.87 25.49 -2.61
N TRP A 94 -3.76 25.60 -1.28
CA TRP A 94 -4.91 25.87 -0.43
C TRP A 94 -5.48 27.26 -0.73
N GLN A 95 -4.62 28.30 -0.76
CA GLN A 95 -5.06 29.65 -1.09
C GLN A 95 -5.71 29.73 -2.49
N ALA A 96 -5.12 29.08 -3.48
CA ALA A 96 -5.62 29.10 -4.87
C ALA A 96 -6.92 28.32 -5.09
N ASN A 97 -7.19 27.24 -4.34
CA ASN A 97 -8.32 26.33 -4.59
C ASN A 97 -9.37 26.30 -3.46
N ARG A 98 -9.28 27.21 -2.48
CA ARG A 98 -10.11 27.21 -1.27
C ARG A 98 -11.62 27.12 -1.54
N SER A 99 -12.12 27.82 -2.56
CA SER A 99 -13.54 27.79 -2.96
C SER A 99 -14.02 26.39 -3.37
N ASN A 100 -13.14 25.61 -4.01
CA ASN A 100 -13.47 24.31 -4.58
C ASN A 100 -13.36 23.21 -3.52
N ILE A 101 -12.40 23.34 -2.60
CA ILE A 101 -12.24 22.42 -1.47
C ILE A 101 -13.33 22.64 -0.41
N GLN A 102 -13.72 23.89 -0.14
CA GLN A 102 -14.71 24.21 0.90
C GLN A 102 -16.18 24.14 0.43
N SER A 103 -16.44 23.90 -0.86
CA SER A 103 -17.80 23.66 -1.36
C SER A 103 -18.24 22.19 -1.25
N LEU A 104 -17.31 21.27 -1.00
CA LEU A 104 -17.59 19.84 -0.87
C LEU A 104 -17.90 19.45 0.58
N ILE A 105 -18.94 18.64 0.76
CA ILE A 105 -19.41 18.18 2.07
C ILE A 105 -18.80 16.81 2.33
N TYR A 106 -17.71 16.79 3.08
CA TYR A 106 -17.03 15.56 3.48
C TYR A 106 -17.60 14.97 4.78
N PRO A 107 -17.68 13.62 4.91
CA PRO A 107 -18.12 12.98 6.15
C PRO A 107 -17.12 13.28 7.28
N ARG A 108 -17.63 13.76 8.42
CA ARG A 108 -16.81 14.10 9.60
C ARG A 108 -16.62 12.94 10.59
N ASN A 109 -17.18 11.77 10.29
CA ASN A 109 -17.10 10.61 11.17
C ASN A 109 -16.12 9.58 10.62
N ILE A 110 -14.88 9.66 11.08
CA ILE A 110 -13.82 8.70 10.73
C ILE A 110 -14.15 7.25 11.12
N LYS A 111 -15.10 7.02 12.04
CA LYS A 111 -15.61 5.67 12.36
C LYS A 111 -16.45 5.09 11.24
N ASP A 112 -17.26 5.90 10.55
CA ASP A 112 -18.08 5.43 9.43
C ASP A 112 -17.19 5.12 8.22
N TRP A 113 -16.14 5.92 8.00
CA TRP A 113 -15.08 5.60 7.02
C TRP A 113 -14.32 4.32 7.41
N ALA A 114 -13.95 4.16 8.69
CA ALA A 114 -13.29 2.96 9.19
C ALA A 114 -14.16 1.70 8.99
N ILE A 115 -15.49 1.80 9.15
CA ILE A 115 -16.43 0.73 8.82
C ILE A 115 -16.45 0.47 7.31
N ALA A 116 -16.66 1.50 6.48
CA ALA A 116 -16.76 1.36 5.02
C ALA A 116 -15.47 0.83 4.36
N SER A 117 -14.31 1.14 4.94
CA SER A 117 -12.99 0.72 4.43
C SER A 117 -12.51 -0.62 5.02
N GLY A 118 -13.23 -1.22 5.97
CA GLY A 118 -12.85 -2.47 6.62
C GLY A 118 -11.75 -2.32 7.68
N LEU A 119 -11.54 -1.13 8.24
CA LEU A 119 -10.77 -0.97 9.48
C LEU A 119 -11.60 -1.43 10.69
N HIS A 120 -12.93 -1.26 10.69
CA HIS A 120 -13.81 -1.77 11.74
C HIS A 120 -14.14 -3.27 11.56
N ASN A 121 -13.12 -4.07 11.27
CA ASN A 121 -13.19 -5.54 11.37
C ASN A 121 -13.07 -5.95 12.85
N THR A 122 -13.51 -7.16 13.18
CA THR A 122 -13.42 -7.77 14.53
C THR A 122 -11.98 -8.05 15.04
N HIS A 123 -10.97 -7.51 14.36
CA HIS A 123 -9.55 -7.77 14.59
C HIS A 123 -8.71 -6.49 14.70
N THR A 124 -9.30 -5.30 14.51
CA THR A 124 -8.61 -4.02 14.70
C THR A 124 -8.89 -3.52 16.11
N SER A 125 -7.84 -3.34 16.91
CA SER A 125 -7.96 -2.80 18.25
C SER A 125 -8.22 -1.29 18.25
N ALA A 126 -8.67 -0.77 19.40
CA ALA A 126 -8.78 0.67 19.61
C ALA A 126 -7.39 1.35 19.52
N GLY A 127 -6.34 0.71 20.05
CA GLY A 127 -4.97 1.23 19.98
C GLY A 127 -4.41 1.30 18.55
N ALA A 128 -4.76 0.35 17.68
CA ALA A 128 -4.38 0.36 16.27
C ALA A 128 -4.98 1.57 15.52
N LEU A 129 -6.26 1.86 15.75
CA LEU A 129 -6.95 2.99 15.13
C LEU A 129 -6.43 4.34 15.67
N ASP A 130 -6.17 4.43 16.98
CA ASP A 130 -5.62 5.63 17.63
C ASP A 130 -4.19 5.95 17.12
N LEU A 131 -3.32 4.93 16.99
CA LEU A 131 -2.01 5.08 16.36
C LEU A 131 -2.12 5.55 14.91
N LEU A 132 -3.04 4.95 14.13
CA LEU A 132 -3.26 5.31 12.74
C LEU A 132 -3.73 6.77 12.61
N MET A 133 -4.64 7.22 13.48
CA MET A 133 -5.09 8.61 13.51
C MET A 133 -3.96 9.57 13.87
N GLY A 134 -3.08 9.22 14.82
CA GLY A 134 -1.91 10.04 15.16
C GLY A 134 -0.85 10.10 14.05
N LEU A 135 -0.74 9.07 13.20
CA LEU A 135 0.11 9.06 12.01
C LEU A 135 -0.50 9.82 10.81
N LEU A 136 -1.84 9.84 10.72
CA LEU A 136 -2.62 10.53 9.68
C LEU A 136 -3.17 11.90 10.11
N GLU A 137 -2.57 12.51 11.15
CA GLU A 137 -2.86 13.89 11.53
C GLU A 137 -2.47 14.86 10.40
N TYR A 138 -3.33 15.85 10.13
CA TYR A 138 -3.16 16.80 9.03
C TYR A 138 -1.97 17.72 9.26
N ASP A 139 -1.84 18.27 10.46
CA ASP A 139 -0.79 19.22 10.77
C ASP A 139 0.56 18.49 11.01
N PRO A 140 1.59 18.70 10.17
CA PRO A 140 2.86 18.00 10.30
C PRO A 140 3.61 18.32 11.60
N ASP A 141 3.28 19.42 12.28
CA ASP A 141 3.86 19.78 13.58
C ASP A 141 3.13 19.10 14.76
N ARG A 142 1.96 18.48 14.52
CA ARG A 142 1.15 17.74 15.50
C ARG A 142 1.17 16.23 15.31
N ARG A 143 1.47 15.77 14.08
CA ARG A 143 1.59 14.37 13.67
C ARG A 143 2.63 13.62 14.51
N LEU A 144 2.32 12.37 14.89
CA LEU A 144 3.22 11.53 15.69
C LEU A 144 4.59 11.40 15.02
N SER A 145 5.66 11.70 15.75
CA SER A 145 7.01 11.34 15.33
C SER A 145 7.27 9.85 15.54
N ALA A 146 8.22 9.27 14.79
CA ALA A 146 8.60 7.85 14.91
C ALA A 146 8.92 7.42 16.35
N ALA A 147 9.54 8.31 17.16
CA ALA A 147 9.84 8.00 18.56
C ALA A 147 8.56 7.88 19.42
N GLN A 148 7.58 8.76 19.22
CA GLN A 148 6.30 8.72 19.93
C GLN A 148 5.46 7.52 19.48
N ALA A 149 5.45 7.24 18.16
CA ALA A 149 4.77 6.09 17.59
C ALA A 149 5.30 4.76 18.14
N LEU A 150 6.63 4.60 18.27
CA LEU A 150 7.24 3.41 18.88
C LEU A 150 6.92 3.24 20.37
N THR A 151 6.52 4.31 21.07
CA THR A 151 6.04 4.26 22.46
C THR A 151 4.51 4.21 22.58
N HIS A 152 3.78 4.03 21.48
CA HIS A 152 2.32 4.06 21.49
C HIS A 152 1.70 2.85 22.23
N PRO A 153 0.63 3.01 23.02
CA PRO A 153 0.00 1.91 23.77
C PRO A 153 -0.36 0.67 22.94
N TYR A 154 -0.62 0.85 21.65
CA TYR A 154 -0.81 -0.24 20.67
C TYR A 154 0.29 -1.31 20.70
N PHE A 155 1.56 -0.93 20.89
CA PHE A 155 2.68 -1.88 20.94
C PHE A 155 2.84 -2.56 22.30
N THR A 156 1.93 -2.27 23.24
CA THR A 156 1.90 -2.80 24.62
C THR A 156 0.51 -3.29 25.03
N GLU A 157 -0.45 -3.36 24.12
CA GLU A 157 -1.79 -3.85 24.42
C GLU A 157 -1.82 -5.39 24.45
N ASP A 158 -2.38 -5.98 25.50
CA ASP A 158 -2.56 -7.43 25.59
C ASP A 158 -3.66 -7.88 24.61
N VAL A 159 -3.26 -8.50 23.51
CA VAL A 159 -4.13 -8.99 22.44
C VAL A 159 -4.83 -10.30 22.85
N ASP A 160 -5.91 -10.14 23.61
CA ASP A 160 -6.80 -11.20 24.07
C ASP A 160 -7.18 -12.20 22.96
N GLY A 161 -6.91 -13.48 23.21
CA GLY A 161 -7.38 -14.61 22.41
C GLY A 161 -6.57 -14.97 21.16
N PHE A 162 -6.11 -14.00 20.35
CA PHE A 162 -5.58 -14.28 19.00
C PHE A 162 -4.24 -13.62 18.63
N GLY A 163 -3.43 -13.19 19.60
CA GLY A 163 -2.10 -12.61 19.34
C GLY A 163 -0.91 -13.29 20.04
N HIS A 164 -1.14 -14.29 20.89
CA HIS A 164 -0.05 -14.89 21.67
C HIS A 164 0.89 -15.74 20.79
N ASN A 165 2.01 -15.13 20.40
CA ASN A 165 3.22 -15.76 19.85
C ASN A 165 3.32 -15.98 18.33
N SER A 166 2.89 -15.02 17.51
CA SER A 166 3.33 -14.96 16.09
C SER A 166 4.80 -14.55 15.91
N LEU A 167 5.34 -13.76 16.85
CA LEU A 167 6.74 -13.30 16.85
C LEU A 167 7.51 -13.69 18.13
N THR A 168 6.83 -14.07 19.22
CA THR A 168 7.51 -14.60 20.41
C THR A 168 8.23 -15.91 20.05
N PRO A 169 9.53 -16.06 20.35
CA PRO A 169 10.26 -17.28 20.02
C PRO A 169 9.60 -18.53 20.61
N LEU A 170 9.66 -19.65 19.88
CA LEU A 170 9.18 -20.94 20.36
C LEU A 170 9.78 -21.24 21.75
N LYS A 171 8.91 -21.41 22.75
CA LYS A 171 9.34 -21.72 24.13
C LYS A 171 10.09 -23.05 24.13
N CYS A 172 11.30 -23.05 24.69
CA CYS A 172 12.22 -24.19 24.68
C CYS A 172 12.67 -24.51 26.10
N ALA A 173 12.85 -25.80 26.39
CA ALA A 173 13.14 -26.31 27.74
C ALA A 173 14.33 -25.61 28.41
N ASP A 174 15.38 -25.33 27.64
CA ASP A 174 16.66 -24.77 28.12
C ASP A 174 16.91 -23.32 27.65
N GLY A 175 15.85 -22.57 27.32
CA GLY A 175 15.93 -21.15 26.98
C GLY A 175 16.59 -20.79 25.63
N LYS A 176 17.08 -21.77 24.86
CA LYS A 176 17.61 -21.57 23.50
C LYS A 176 16.52 -21.86 22.45
N PRO A 177 16.20 -20.94 21.52
CA PRO A 177 15.13 -21.15 20.54
C PRO A 177 15.47 -22.28 19.56
N ILE A 178 14.61 -23.30 19.52
CA ILE A 178 14.65 -24.40 18.56
C ILE A 178 13.90 -23.96 17.31
N TYR A 179 14.63 -23.62 16.26
CA TYR A 179 14.06 -23.37 14.93
C TYR A 179 13.84 -24.69 14.19
N PRO A 180 12.79 -24.80 13.34
CA PRO A 180 12.64 -25.95 12.46
C PRO A 180 13.87 -26.08 11.54
N PRO A 181 14.31 -27.32 11.20
CA PRO A 181 15.51 -27.52 10.42
C PRO A 181 15.37 -26.89 9.03
N ARG A 182 16.27 -25.95 8.70
CA ARG A 182 16.34 -25.32 7.38
C ARG A 182 16.61 -26.42 6.34
N HIS A 183 15.68 -26.61 5.41
CA HIS A 183 15.86 -27.58 4.32
C HIS A 183 16.88 -27.05 3.29
N VAL A 184 18.17 -27.26 3.56
CA VAL A 184 19.25 -26.86 2.66
C VAL A 184 19.36 -27.89 1.54
N THR A 185 18.80 -27.58 0.37
CA THR A 185 18.89 -28.44 -0.82
C THR A 185 20.30 -28.35 -1.44
N THR A 186 21.27 -29.06 -0.85
CA THR A 186 22.65 -29.18 -1.35
C THR A 186 22.73 -30.17 -2.51
N THR A 187 22.08 -29.87 -3.65
CA THR A 187 22.29 -30.59 -4.91
C THR A 187 23.41 -29.91 -5.71
N PRO A 188 24.65 -30.44 -5.72
CA PRO A 188 25.68 -29.93 -6.60
C PRO A 188 25.34 -30.21 -8.07
N THR A 189 25.66 -29.23 -8.91
CA THR A 189 25.99 -29.27 -10.34
C THR A 189 25.38 -30.38 -11.22
N LYS A 190 24.62 -29.96 -12.25
CA LYS A 190 24.10 -30.82 -13.33
C LYS A 190 25.18 -31.72 -13.96
N PRO A 191 24.93 -33.03 -14.11
CA PRO A 191 25.60 -33.86 -15.12
C PRO A 191 25.14 -33.50 -16.54
N ASN A 192 25.93 -33.91 -17.54
CA ASN A 192 25.77 -33.49 -18.94
C ASN A 192 24.75 -34.32 -19.76
N LEU A 193 24.41 -33.78 -20.93
CA LEU A 193 23.59 -34.41 -21.97
C LEU A 193 24.39 -35.49 -22.76
N MET A 194 23.66 -36.46 -23.33
CA MET A 194 24.07 -37.44 -24.38
C MET A 194 24.95 -38.67 -24.04
N SER A 195 24.28 -39.83 -23.88
CA SER A 195 24.58 -41.14 -24.54
C SER A 195 23.45 -42.13 -24.18
N GLY A 196 22.61 -42.64 -25.09
CA GLY A 196 22.92 -43.75 -26.02
C GLY A 196 22.76 -45.11 -25.30
N ALA A 197 21.54 -45.67 -25.12
CA ALA A 197 20.73 -46.46 -26.08
C ALA A 197 21.28 -47.88 -26.38
N PRO A 198 20.47 -48.91 -26.74
CA PRO A 198 19.00 -48.98 -26.96
C PRO A 198 18.29 -49.74 -25.77
N SER A 199 17.19 -50.54 -25.83
CA SER A 199 16.39 -51.14 -26.92
C SER A 199 14.96 -51.61 -26.53
N ALA A 200 14.34 -52.35 -27.47
CA ALA A 200 13.07 -53.09 -27.59
C ALA A 200 12.53 -53.91 -26.36
N MET A 201 11.26 -54.38 -26.32
CA MET A 201 10.23 -54.50 -27.39
C MET A 201 8.77 -54.55 -26.87
N GLY A 202 7.80 -54.04 -27.67
CA GLY A 202 6.38 -54.47 -27.70
C GLY A 202 5.38 -53.62 -26.88
N GLY A 203 4.21 -53.19 -27.41
CA GLY A 203 3.66 -53.34 -28.78
C GLY A 203 2.44 -52.43 -29.07
N ASN A 204 2.02 -52.37 -30.35
CA ASN A 204 0.96 -51.52 -30.95
C ASN A 204 -0.39 -51.51 -30.18
N SER A 205 -1.25 -50.48 -30.25
CA SER A 205 -1.69 -49.67 -31.43
C SER A 205 -1.94 -48.18 -31.09
N LYS A 206 -1.56 -47.19 -31.92
CA LYS A 206 -2.25 -46.64 -33.13
C LYS A 206 -3.72 -46.19 -32.89
N ARG A 207 -4.26 -45.09 -33.45
CA ARG A 207 -3.80 -43.83 -34.12
C ARG A 207 -5.08 -42.94 -34.20
N SER A 208 -5.14 -41.64 -33.91
CA SER A 208 -4.48 -40.46 -34.49
C SER A 208 -5.24 -39.79 -35.66
N PHE A 209 -5.66 -38.53 -35.44
CA PHE A 209 -5.72 -37.38 -36.39
C PHE A 209 -6.92 -37.12 -37.33
N ALA A 210 -6.90 -35.89 -37.88
CA ALA A 210 -7.77 -35.20 -38.85
C ALA A 210 -9.15 -34.72 -38.33
N GLU A 211 -9.58 -33.45 -38.42
CA GLU A 211 -9.57 -32.42 -39.51
C GLU A 211 -10.71 -32.60 -40.53
N ALA A 212 -11.35 -31.56 -41.09
CA ALA A 212 -11.42 -30.12 -40.78
C ALA A 212 -12.59 -29.46 -41.56
N LEU A 213 -12.85 -28.16 -41.30
CA LEU A 213 -13.77 -27.25 -42.03
C LEU A 213 -15.29 -27.61 -41.90
N GLY A 214 -16.25 -26.68 -41.94
CA GLY A 214 -16.17 -25.20 -42.01
C GLY A 214 -16.93 -24.64 -43.22
N ASP A 215 -17.82 -23.66 -43.01
CA ASP A 215 -18.36 -22.81 -44.08
C ASP A 215 -18.91 -21.47 -43.56
N GLN A 216 -19.10 -20.51 -44.47
CA GLN A 216 -19.88 -19.27 -44.29
C GLN A 216 -21.18 -19.35 -45.11
N HIS A 217 -22.15 -18.48 -44.86
CA HIS A 217 -22.81 -17.68 -45.91
C HIS A 217 -23.71 -16.59 -45.31
N GLY A 218 -23.88 -15.49 -46.04
CA GLY A 218 -25.00 -14.53 -45.86
C GLY A 218 -26.22 -14.96 -46.70
N PRO A 219 -27.07 -14.03 -47.18
CA PRO A 219 -26.92 -12.56 -47.21
C PRO A 219 -27.50 -11.83 -46.00
#